data_AF-A0A8E1RJW4-F1
#
_entry.id   AF-A0A8E1RJW4-F1
#
_cell.length_a   1.000
_cell.length_b   1.000
_cell.length_c   1.000
_cell.angle_alpha   90.00
_cell.angle_beta   90.00
_cell.angle_gamma   90.00
#
_symmetry.space_group_name_H-M   'P 1'
#
loop_
_entity.id
_entity.type
_entity.pdbx_description
1 polymer ?
#
loop_
_entity_poly.entity_id
_entity_poly.type
_entity_poly.pdbx_seq_one_letter_code
_entity_poly.pdbx_strand_id
1 'polypeptide(L)'
;MVDALKGTGYELSANNTLTTEQQALIAQTTFGNQVSIKTVAVNPITDNEVQLSFVDPDGKAVGPLKLTKGTNDKTALDTIKAAVKDDPTSSNSATVQKAYTELLTAAGIKGYTVAGLSDTQTKANLNAIKGATYGKDVKLTVAKIPVKALASSFTFFQHLSGWVTKDVPVNYFESSNGQRNSDTNFAKALAADSNLNGYAGNTVSVTSFNTALKDQHLDTIYYAAKNDGFLGAAKTHLAASDFGGSTDSIFAPAMAGTTIYIYKITITAKANDNTVALDNGQNIDTPLFDKNGNVTIGTTPVKVGLKYTQDGDDKKVTLDSTNFKAQSLAELYNK
;
A
#
# COMPACT_ATOMS: atom_id res chain seq x y z
N MET A 1 6.45 50.73 -13.16
CA MET A 1 6.35 49.56 -12.27
C MET A 1 7.69 48.85 -12.31
N VAL A 2 8.28 48.49 -11.17
CA VAL A 2 9.68 48.04 -11.09
C VAL A 2 9.79 46.60 -11.61
N ASP A 3 10.32 46.42 -12.82
CA ASP A 3 10.57 45.09 -13.43
C ASP A 3 11.60 44.25 -12.67
N ALA A 4 12.44 44.88 -11.83
CA ALA A 4 13.59 44.25 -11.19
C ALA A 4 13.27 43.15 -10.17
N LEU A 5 12.04 43.09 -9.64
CA LEU A 5 11.65 42.11 -8.61
C LEU A 5 10.72 41.01 -9.14
N LYS A 6 10.33 41.08 -10.42
CA LYS A 6 9.40 40.13 -11.04
C LYS A 6 10.03 38.72 -11.09
N GLY A 7 9.37 37.75 -10.45
CA GLY A 7 9.81 36.35 -10.42
C GLY A 7 10.79 35.98 -9.30
N THR A 8 11.14 36.91 -8.41
CA THR A 8 12.10 36.66 -7.31
C THR A 8 11.47 36.11 -6.03
N GLY A 9 10.15 36.21 -5.86
CA GLY A 9 9.45 35.83 -4.63
C GLY A 9 9.64 36.82 -3.46
N TYR A 10 10.09 38.04 -3.75
CA TYR A 10 10.27 39.14 -2.80
C TYR A 10 9.51 40.39 -3.27
N GLU A 11 8.97 41.17 -2.32
CA GLU A 11 8.30 42.44 -2.58
C GLU A 11 8.79 43.57 -1.65
N LEU A 12 8.53 44.82 -2.06
CA LEU A 12 8.64 45.99 -1.20
C LEU A 12 7.35 46.14 -0.37
N SER A 13 7.38 46.94 0.69
CA SER A 13 6.19 47.17 1.54
C SER A 13 5.04 47.81 0.75
N ALA A 14 3.84 47.92 1.37
CA ALA A 14 2.62 48.41 0.74
C ALA A 14 2.87 49.62 -0.19
N ASN A 15 2.31 49.55 -1.40
CA ASN A 15 2.49 50.52 -2.50
C ASN A 15 3.88 50.53 -3.17
N ASN A 16 4.64 49.43 -3.13
CA ASN A 16 6.00 49.36 -3.70
C ASN A 16 6.96 50.40 -3.10
N THR A 17 6.82 50.70 -1.81
CA THR A 17 7.64 51.69 -1.13
C THR A 17 8.55 51.05 -0.09
N LEU A 18 9.73 51.64 0.11
CA LEU A 18 10.54 51.38 1.30
C LEU A 18 9.84 52.03 2.50
N THR A 19 9.95 51.47 3.71
CA THR A 19 9.41 52.14 4.90
C THR A 19 10.10 53.49 5.10
N THR A 20 9.46 54.45 5.78
CA THR A 20 10.05 55.76 6.08
C THR A 20 11.41 55.63 6.77
N GLU A 21 11.57 54.62 7.64
CA GLU A 21 12.83 54.30 8.32
C GLU A 21 13.90 53.77 7.36
N GLN A 22 13.54 52.89 6.41
CA GLN A 22 14.47 52.40 5.38
C GLN A 22 14.92 53.53 4.44
N GLN A 23 14.00 54.42 4.05
CA GLN A 23 14.32 55.61 3.26
C GLN A 23 15.26 56.55 4.03
N ALA A 24 15.01 56.76 5.33
CA ALA A 24 15.87 57.57 6.19
C ALA A 24 17.27 56.97 6.39
N LEU A 25 17.38 55.63 6.44
CA LEU A 25 18.69 54.94 6.55
C LEU A 25 19.53 55.14 5.28
N ILE A 26 18.91 55.08 4.10
CA ILE A 26 19.55 55.37 2.80
C ILE A 26 19.95 56.85 2.71
N ALA A 27 19.14 57.75 3.24
CA ALA A 27 19.43 59.19 3.19
C ALA A 27 20.57 59.63 4.14
N GLN A 28 20.90 58.83 5.16
CA GLN A 28 21.87 59.18 6.21
C GLN A 28 23.21 58.46 6.11
N THR A 29 23.41 57.60 5.10
CA THR A 29 24.68 56.88 4.92
C THR A 29 25.81 57.83 4.48
N THR A 30 27.00 57.61 5.03
CA THR A 30 28.24 58.30 4.68
C THR A 30 29.18 57.36 3.90
N PHE A 31 30.07 57.93 3.09
CA PHE A 31 31.06 57.15 2.33
C PHE A 31 31.86 56.20 3.25
N GLY A 32 31.87 54.91 2.92
CA GLY A 32 32.52 53.85 3.70
C GLY A 32 31.60 52.99 4.57
N ASN A 33 30.31 53.34 4.70
CA ASN A 33 29.32 52.55 5.46
C ASN A 33 28.45 51.64 4.58
N GLN A 34 27.97 50.53 5.14
CA GLN A 34 27.04 49.61 4.49
C GLN A 34 25.58 49.90 4.89
N VAL A 35 24.68 49.93 3.91
CA VAL A 35 23.22 49.97 4.13
C VAL A 35 22.64 48.60 3.81
N SER A 36 21.90 48.02 4.75
CA SER A 36 21.19 46.75 4.54
C SER A 36 19.69 47.00 4.42
N ILE A 37 19.11 46.66 3.27
CA ILE A 37 17.67 46.70 3.02
C ILE A 37 17.15 45.26 3.07
N LYS A 38 16.14 45.00 3.90
CA LYS A 38 15.51 43.68 4.03
C LYS A 38 14.20 43.67 3.24
N THR A 39 14.10 42.81 2.24
CA THR A 39 12.83 42.45 1.60
C THR A 39 12.03 41.55 2.53
N VAL A 40 10.70 41.62 2.46
CA VAL A 40 9.81 40.67 3.12
C VAL A 40 9.58 39.48 2.19
N ALA A 41 9.55 38.28 2.74
CA ALA A 41 9.13 37.10 1.97
C ALA A 41 7.67 37.28 1.58
N VAL A 42 7.35 37.11 0.29
CA VAL A 42 5.95 37.07 -0.16
C VAL A 42 5.32 35.85 0.49
N ASN A 43 4.06 35.95 0.92
CA ASN A 43 3.27 34.77 1.22
C ASN A 43 3.38 33.82 0.00
N PRO A 44 3.73 32.53 0.11
CA PRO A 44 4.02 31.68 -1.06
C PRO A 44 2.81 31.43 -1.99
N ILE A 45 1.68 32.09 -1.71
CA ILE A 45 0.41 32.04 -2.41
C ILE A 45 0.20 33.43 -3.01
N THR A 46 0.20 33.51 -4.34
CA THR A 46 0.06 34.80 -5.04
C THR A 46 -1.38 35.33 -4.93
N ASP A 47 -1.56 36.62 -5.21
CA ASP A 47 -2.87 37.31 -5.08
C ASP A 47 -3.99 36.76 -5.99
N ASN A 48 -3.65 35.92 -6.97
CA ASN A 48 -4.59 35.23 -7.85
C ASN A 48 -4.71 33.73 -7.53
N GLU A 49 -4.21 33.28 -6.39
CA GLU A 49 -4.23 31.89 -5.95
C GLU A 49 -4.94 31.75 -4.60
N VAL A 50 -5.49 30.56 -4.36
CA VAL A 50 -5.89 30.10 -3.02
C VAL A 50 -5.25 28.73 -2.80
N GLN A 51 -4.71 28.51 -1.61
CA GLN A 51 -4.20 27.19 -1.23
C GLN A 51 -5.14 26.54 -0.22
N LEU A 52 -5.42 25.26 -0.42
CA LEU A 52 -6.09 24.41 0.55
C LEU A 52 -5.03 23.54 1.23
N SER A 53 -4.79 23.75 2.52
CA SER A 53 -3.88 22.92 3.30
C SER A 53 -4.67 21.87 4.08
N PHE A 54 -4.53 20.60 3.70
CA PHE A 54 -5.17 19.50 4.38
C PHE A 54 -4.34 19.05 5.58
N VAL A 55 -5.00 18.88 6.72
CA VAL A 55 -4.41 18.36 7.96
C VAL A 55 -5.25 17.22 8.53
N ASP A 56 -4.62 16.34 9.30
CA ASP A 56 -5.34 15.35 10.09
C ASP A 56 -5.97 15.98 11.36
N PRO A 57 -6.80 15.24 12.13
CA PRO A 57 -7.45 15.77 13.33
C PRO A 57 -6.48 16.29 14.40
N ASP A 58 -5.24 15.79 14.40
CA ASP A 58 -4.16 16.20 15.31
C ASP A 58 -3.42 17.45 14.79
N GLY A 59 -3.82 17.96 13.63
CA GLY A 59 -3.26 19.14 12.99
C GLY A 59 -1.99 18.87 12.18
N LYS A 60 -1.60 17.61 11.99
CA LYS A 60 -0.44 17.24 11.18
C LYS A 60 -0.72 17.46 9.70
N ALA A 61 0.24 18.03 8.98
CA ALA A 61 0.13 18.26 7.54
C ALA A 61 -0.06 16.94 6.78
N VAL A 62 -1.07 16.92 5.91
CA VAL A 62 -1.35 15.83 4.97
C VAL A 62 -0.88 16.21 3.57
N GLY A 63 -1.16 17.43 3.13
CA GLY A 63 -0.68 17.98 1.87
C GLY A 63 -1.47 19.22 1.43
N PRO A 64 -0.94 20.00 0.47
CA PRO A 64 -1.64 21.17 -0.07
C PRO A 64 -2.28 20.90 -1.44
N LEU A 65 -3.30 21.69 -1.78
CA LEU A 65 -3.79 21.90 -3.15
C LEU A 65 -3.78 23.38 -3.45
N LYS A 66 -3.01 23.79 -4.45
CA LYS A 66 -2.99 25.17 -4.92
C LYS A 66 -3.93 25.31 -6.11
N LEU A 67 -4.83 26.29 -6.03
CA LEU A 67 -5.79 26.61 -7.09
C LEU A 67 -5.56 28.03 -7.58
N THR A 68 -5.47 28.20 -8.88
CA THR A 68 -5.35 29.51 -9.53
C THR A 68 -6.72 29.99 -9.97
N LYS A 69 -6.98 31.27 -9.77
CA LYS A 69 -8.20 31.95 -10.20
C LYS A 69 -8.49 31.71 -11.68
N GLY A 70 -9.68 31.19 -11.99
CA GLY A 70 -10.21 31.10 -13.35
C GLY A 70 -10.69 32.44 -13.89
N THR A 71 -10.80 32.55 -15.21
CA THR A 71 -11.17 33.80 -15.91
C THR A 71 -12.49 34.41 -15.42
N ASN A 72 -13.45 33.56 -15.05
CA ASN A 72 -14.80 33.98 -14.66
C ASN A 72 -15.04 33.96 -13.14
N ASP A 73 -14.06 33.53 -12.36
CA ASP A 73 -14.20 33.40 -10.90
C ASP A 73 -14.15 34.79 -10.27
N LYS A 74 -15.08 35.08 -9.36
CA LYS A 74 -15.13 36.37 -8.65
C LYS A 74 -14.51 36.26 -7.27
N THR A 75 -14.67 35.10 -6.63
CA THR A 75 -14.19 34.82 -5.28
C THR A 75 -13.33 33.56 -5.26
N ALA A 76 -12.47 33.40 -4.25
CA ALA A 76 -11.72 32.16 -4.05
C ALA A 76 -12.64 30.96 -3.84
N LEU A 77 -13.83 31.15 -3.26
CA LEU A 77 -14.85 30.11 -3.18
C LEU A 77 -15.32 29.65 -4.56
N ASP A 78 -15.52 30.57 -5.51
CA ASP A 78 -15.88 30.19 -6.89
C ASP A 78 -14.80 29.31 -7.51
N THR A 79 -13.53 29.67 -7.32
CA THR A 79 -12.38 28.86 -7.79
C THR A 79 -12.34 27.48 -7.14
N ILE A 80 -12.59 27.38 -5.83
CA ILE A 80 -12.67 26.09 -5.13
C ILE A 80 -13.83 25.25 -5.67
N LYS A 81 -15.01 25.86 -5.89
CA LYS A 81 -16.17 25.18 -6.47
C LYS A 81 -15.94 24.74 -7.91
N ALA A 82 -15.19 25.50 -8.71
CA ALA A 82 -14.86 25.15 -10.09
C ALA A 82 -13.88 23.98 -10.19
N ALA A 83 -13.09 23.70 -9.15
CA ALA A 83 -12.16 22.57 -9.10
C ALA A 83 -12.85 21.21 -8.89
N VAL A 84 -14.14 21.21 -8.59
CA VAL A 84 -14.94 20.01 -8.27
C VAL A 84 -16.32 20.07 -8.92
N LYS A 85 -17.00 18.94 -9.01
CA LYS A 85 -18.35 18.83 -9.58
C LYS A 85 -19.44 19.07 -8.55
N ASP A 86 -19.20 18.61 -7.33
CA ASP A 86 -20.13 18.72 -6.20
C ASP A 86 -19.83 19.95 -5.34
N ASP A 87 -20.86 20.56 -4.73
CA ASP A 87 -20.67 21.77 -3.90
C ASP A 87 -20.04 21.41 -2.53
N PRO A 88 -18.79 21.84 -2.23
CA PRO A 88 -18.11 21.58 -0.96
C PRO A 88 -18.71 22.34 0.23
N THR A 89 -19.70 23.21 -0.01
CA THR A 89 -20.45 23.98 1.00
C THR A 89 -21.92 23.57 1.12
N SER A 90 -22.32 22.49 0.44
CA SER A 90 -23.69 21.95 0.45
C SER A 90 -24.15 21.61 1.88
N SER A 91 -25.45 21.74 2.14
CA SER A 91 -26.07 21.21 3.36
C SER A 91 -26.23 19.68 3.34
N ASN A 92 -26.07 19.05 2.17
CA ASN A 92 -26.10 17.61 2.03
C ASN A 92 -24.70 17.02 2.28
N SER A 93 -24.57 16.20 3.32
CA SER A 93 -23.30 15.61 3.73
C SER A 93 -22.67 14.69 2.68
N ALA A 94 -23.46 13.96 1.89
CA ALA A 94 -22.96 13.11 0.82
C ALA A 94 -22.37 13.93 -0.34
N THR A 95 -23.00 15.06 -0.69
CA THR A 95 -22.46 16.02 -1.67
C THR A 95 -21.12 16.59 -1.21
N VAL A 96 -21.02 17.02 0.07
CA VAL A 96 -19.76 17.53 0.63
C VAL A 96 -18.66 16.47 0.60
N GLN A 97 -18.98 15.22 0.96
CA GLN A 97 -18.00 14.12 0.93
C GLN A 97 -17.45 13.89 -0.48
N LYS A 98 -18.30 13.91 -1.52
CA LYS A 98 -17.85 13.77 -2.92
C LYS A 98 -16.96 14.94 -3.33
N ALA A 99 -17.37 16.17 -3.03
CA ALA A 99 -16.58 17.37 -3.33
C ALA A 99 -15.18 17.31 -2.69
N TYR A 100 -15.08 16.96 -1.40
CA TYR A 100 -13.79 16.82 -0.73
C TYR A 100 -12.97 15.64 -1.27
N THR A 101 -13.60 14.55 -1.69
CA THR A 101 -12.90 13.43 -2.35
C THR A 101 -12.25 13.90 -3.66
N GLU A 102 -12.94 14.73 -4.44
CA GLU A 102 -12.38 15.31 -5.67
C GLU A 102 -11.25 16.31 -5.37
N LEU A 103 -11.37 17.15 -4.35
CA LEU A 103 -10.27 18.04 -3.91
C LEU A 103 -9.03 17.25 -3.46
N LEU A 104 -9.21 16.21 -2.63
CA LEU A 104 -8.11 15.35 -2.18
C LEU A 104 -7.47 14.62 -3.37
N THR A 105 -8.28 14.18 -4.33
CA THR A 105 -7.78 13.55 -5.57
C THR A 105 -6.96 14.53 -6.41
N ALA A 106 -7.44 15.77 -6.58
CA ALA A 106 -6.71 16.82 -7.29
C ALA A 106 -5.38 17.17 -6.58
N ALA A 107 -5.34 17.05 -5.25
CA ALA A 107 -4.14 17.21 -4.44
C ALA A 107 -3.18 16.00 -4.50
N GLY A 108 -3.59 14.88 -5.11
CA GLY A 108 -2.86 13.62 -5.05
C GLY A 108 -2.86 12.95 -3.66
N ILE A 109 -3.73 13.40 -2.76
CA ILE A 109 -3.84 12.88 -1.39
C ILE A 109 -4.72 11.64 -1.37
N LYS A 110 -4.18 10.53 -0.86
CA LYS A 110 -4.87 9.25 -0.69
C LYS A 110 -4.99 8.90 0.79
N GLY A 111 -6.01 8.12 1.16
CA GLY A 111 -6.17 7.61 2.53
C GLY A 111 -6.81 8.57 3.52
N TYR A 112 -7.39 9.65 3.02
CA TYR A 112 -8.09 10.64 3.82
C TYR A 112 -9.49 10.89 3.26
N THR A 113 -10.39 11.30 4.15
CA THR A 113 -11.78 11.60 3.84
C THR A 113 -12.28 12.70 4.78
N VAL A 114 -13.45 13.26 4.53
CA VAL A 114 -14.17 14.08 5.52
C VAL A 114 -15.25 13.29 6.26
N ALA A 115 -15.49 12.04 5.88
CA ALA A 115 -16.35 11.15 6.65
C ALA A 115 -15.74 10.86 8.03
N GLY A 116 -16.56 10.87 9.08
CA GLY A 116 -16.13 10.61 10.45
C GLY A 116 -15.47 11.79 11.18
N LEU A 117 -15.44 12.98 10.57
CA LEU A 117 -15.13 14.21 11.30
C LEU A 117 -16.23 14.51 12.33
N SER A 118 -15.84 15.12 13.44
CA SER A 118 -16.79 15.68 14.41
C SER A 118 -17.60 16.85 13.81
N ASP A 119 -18.74 17.17 14.39
CA ASP A 119 -19.56 18.31 13.96
C ASP A 119 -18.78 19.64 14.03
N THR A 120 -17.96 19.81 15.06
CA THR A 120 -17.08 20.98 15.22
C THR A 120 -16.08 21.09 14.07
N GLN A 121 -15.42 19.99 13.70
CA GLN A 121 -14.48 19.96 12.57
C GLN A 121 -15.19 20.22 11.24
N THR A 122 -16.35 19.60 11.03
CA THR A 122 -17.17 19.80 9.83
C THR A 122 -17.58 21.27 9.69
N LYS A 123 -18.03 21.90 10.78
CA LYS A 123 -18.39 23.31 10.81
C LYS A 123 -17.19 24.24 10.61
N ALA A 124 -16.04 23.91 11.20
CA ALA A 124 -14.79 24.65 11.00
C ALA A 124 -14.36 24.63 9.54
N ASN A 125 -14.38 23.46 8.90
CA ASN A 125 -14.11 23.28 7.48
C ASN A 125 -15.07 24.09 6.60
N LEU A 126 -16.38 24.04 6.88
CA LEU A 126 -17.39 24.83 6.16
C LEU A 126 -17.11 26.34 6.25
N ASN A 127 -16.80 26.83 7.47
CA ASN A 127 -16.49 28.23 7.69
C ASN A 127 -15.18 28.63 6.98
N ALA A 128 -14.16 27.78 7.01
CA ALA A 128 -12.89 28.02 6.34
C ALA A 128 -13.06 28.14 4.82
N ILE A 129 -13.82 27.23 4.18
CA ILE A 129 -14.11 27.30 2.75
C ILE A 129 -14.93 28.55 2.40
N LYS A 130 -15.97 28.88 3.19
CA LYS A 130 -16.80 30.07 2.95
C LYS A 130 -16.01 31.38 3.13
N GLY A 131 -15.03 31.40 4.03
CA GLY A 131 -14.15 32.53 4.30
C GLY A 131 -12.90 32.57 3.41
N ALA A 132 -12.78 31.69 2.41
CA ALA A 132 -11.62 31.65 1.54
C ALA A 132 -11.44 32.96 0.75
N THR A 133 -10.21 33.46 0.71
CA THR A 133 -9.82 34.65 -0.05
C THR A 133 -8.54 34.37 -0.84
N TYR A 134 -8.35 35.03 -1.97
CA TYR A 134 -7.10 34.90 -2.72
C TYR A 134 -5.89 35.45 -1.94
N GLY A 135 -4.70 34.95 -2.26
CA GLY A 135 -3.45 35.25 -1.55
C GLY A 135 -3.34 34.60 -0.17
N LYS A 136 -4.26 33.70 0.20
CA LYS A 136 -4.33 33.07 1.53
C LYS A 136 -4.41 31.55 1.46
N ASP A 137 -4.02 30.94 2.57
CA ASP A 137 -4.17 29.51 2.84
C ASP A 137 -5.47 29.23 3.59
N VAL A 138 -6.14 28.15 3.21
CA VAL A 138 -7.37 27.64 3.82
C VAL A 138 -7.05 26.28 4.42
N LYS A 139 -6.99 26.22 5.76
CA LYS A 139 -6.72 24.97 6.47
C LYS A 139 -8.00 24.14 6.59
N LEU A 140 -7.94 22.89 6.10
CA LEU A 140 -9.05 21.93 6.12
C LEU A 140 -8.65 20.66 6.86
N THR A 141 -9.48 20.22 7.79
CA THR A 141 -9.27 18.97 8.53
C THR A 141 -9.86 17.79 7.76
N VAL A 142 -9.15 16.68 7.69
CA VAL A 142 -9.59 15.42 7.07
C VAL A 142 -9.28 14.25 7.99
N ALA A 143 -10.15 13.24 8.02
CA ALA A 143 -9.97 12.02 8.79
C ALA A 143 -9.21 10.96 7.99
N LYS A 144 -8.44 10.12 8.67
CA LYS A 144 -7.79 8.94 8.06
C LYS A 144 -8.84 7.88 7.71
N ILE A 145 -8.73 7.32 6.52
CA ILE A 145 -9.49 6.13 6.15
C ILE A 145 -8.79 4.92 6.79
N PRO A 146 -9.51 4.04 7.51
CA PRO A 146 -8.91 2.81 8.02
C PRO A 146 -8.35 1.97 6.88
N VAL A 147 -7.09 1.54 7.00
CA VAL A 147 -6.51 0.56 6.08
C VAL A 147 -7.28 -0.76 6.20
N LYS A 148 -7.55 -1.37 5.06
CA LYS A 148 -8.25 -2.63 4.88
C LYS A 148 -7.31 -3.61 4.20
N ALA A 149 -7.39 -4.86 4.62
CA ALA A 149 -6.70 -5.94 3.94
C ALA A 149 -7.52 -6.40 2.73
N LEU A 150 -6.84 -6.78 1.65
CA LEU A 150 -7.48 -7.50 0.55
C LEU A 150 -8.03 -8.84 1.03
N ALA A 151 -7.23 -9.58 1.81
CA ALA A 151 -7.54 -10.93 2.24
C ALA A 151 -7.57 -11.04 3.77
N SER A 152 -8.47 -11.90 4.26
CA SER A 152 -8.62 -12.26 5.67
C SER A 152 -7.79 -13.50 6.03
N SER A 153 -7.53 -14.34 5.04
CA SER A 153 -6.70 -15.53 5.14
C SER A 153 -6.21 -15.98 3.77
N PHE A 154 -5.13 -16.74 3.78
CA PHE A 154 -4.62 -17.47 2.63
C PHE A 154 -4.58 -18.95 2.94
N THR A 155 -4.94 -19.77 1.95
CA THR A 155 -4.81 -21.23 1.99
C THR A 155 -3.91 -21.67 0.84
N PHE A 156 -3.02 -22.63 1.10
CA PHE A 156 -1.97 -23.04 0.19
C PHE A 156 -2.24 -24.45 -0.32
N PHE A 157 -2.21 -24.63 -1.63
CA PHE A 157 -2.46 -25.90 -2.29
C PHE A 157 -1.35 -26.25 -3.26
N GLN A 158 -0.98 -27.52 -3.30
CA GLN A 158 -0.35 -28.10 -4.48
C GLN A 158 -1.45 -28.42 -5.49
N HIS A 159 -1.35 -27.84 -6.68
CA HIS A 159 -2.15 -28.17 -7.83
C HIS A 159 -1.54 -29.36 -8.57
N LEU A 160 -2.25 -30.48 -8.57
CA LEU A 160 -1.87 -31.69 -9.29
C LEU A 160 -2.65 -31.75 -10.61
N SER A 161 -1.91 -31.64 -11.72
CA SER A 161 -2.44 -31.88 -13.06
C SER A 161 -2.21 -33.34 -13.47
N GLY A 162 -3.27 -34.08 -13.73
CA GLY A 162 -3.23 -35.48 -14.18
C GLY A 162 -4.59 -35.90 -14.75
N TRP A 163 -4.89 -37.20 -14.77
CA TRP A 163 -6.21 -37.71 -15.19
C TRP A 163 -7.39 -37.16 -14.38
N VAL A 164 -7.12 -36.75 -13.13
CA VAL A 164 -8.04 -35.98 -12.29
C VAL A 164 -7.26 -34.79 -11.73
N THR A 165 -7.74 -33.58 -11.96
CA THR A 165 -7.19 -32.37 -11.35
C THR A 165 -7.58 -32.33 -9.88
N LYS A 166 -6.59 -32.15 -9.00
CA LYS A 166 -6.81 -32.10 -7.55
C LYS A 166 -5.94 -31.04 -6.92
N ASP A 167 -6.54 -30.26 -6.04
CA ASP A 167 -5.85 -29.33 -5.16
C ASP A 167 -5.63 -30.00 -3.79
N VAL A 168 -4.37 -30.11 -3.36
CA VAL A 168 -3.98 -30.77 -2.10
C VAL A 168 -3.44 -29.72 -1.12
N PRO A 169 -4.03 -29.57 0.08
CA PRO A 169 -3.57 -28.59 1.06
C PRO A 169 -2.11 -28.82 1.50
N VAL A 170 -1.34 -27.74 1.65
CA VAL A 170 0.03 -27.74 2.16
C VAL A 170 0.06 -26.93 3.46
N ASN A 171 0.11 -27.63 4.59
CA ASN A 171 -0.09 -27.00 5.91
C ASN A 171 1.21 -26.65 6.65
N TYR A 172 2.34 -27.21 6.22
CA TYR A 172 3.66 -26.92 6.78
C TYR A 172 4.72 -27.04 5.67
N PHE A 173 5.51 -26.00 5.48
CA PHE A 173 6.45 -25.90 4.37
C PHE A 173 7.61 -24.96 4.67
N GLU A 174 8.60 -24.98 3.80
CA GLU A 174 9.77 -24.11 3.75
C GLU A 174 9.58 -23.06 2.65
N SER A 175 9.68 -21.77 3.00
CA SER A 175 9.70 -20.66 2.03
C SER A 175 11.04 -20.58 1.28
N SER A 176 11.11 -19.78 0.21
CA SER A 176 12.32 -19.68 -0.63
C SER A 176 13.56 -19.14 0.11
N ASN A 177 13.39 -18.50 1.27
CA ASN A 177 14.48 -18.07 2.16
C ASN A 177 14.90 -19.11 3.21
N GLY A 178 14.33 -20.33 3.18
CA GLY A 178 14.64 -21.41 4.11
C GLY A 178 13.89 -21.38 5.45
N GLN A 179 12.99 -20.41 5.66
CA GLN A 179 12.14 -20.40 6.85
C GLN A 179 11.10 -21.53 6.75
N ARG A 180 10.99 -22.36 7.79
CA ARG A 180 9.96 -23.40 7.90
C ARG A 180 8.87 -22.97 8.87
N ASN A 181 7.62 -23.05 8.46
CA ASN A 181 6.50 -22.65 9.30
C ASN A 181 5.19 -23.30 8.85
N SER A 182 4.14 -23.11 9.67
CA SER A 182 2.78 -23.46 9.27
C SER A 182 2.23 -22.49 8.24
N ASP A 183 1.33 -23.00 7.41
CA ASP A 183 0.49 -22.23 6.50
C ASP A 183 -0.20 -21.04 7.19
N THR A 184 -0.67 -21.22 8.42
CA THR A 184 -1.35 -20.18 9.20
C THR A 184 -0.43 -19.00 9.49
N ASN A 185 0.85 -19.25 9.78
CA ASN A 185 1.81 -18.18 10.07
C ASN A 185 2.23 -17.47 8.79
N PHE A 186 2.45 -18.20 7.70
CA PHE A 186 2.71 -17.58 6.39
C PHE A 186 1.50 -16.81 5.85
N ALA A 187 0.27 -17.31 6.05
CA ALA A 187 -0.97 -16.61 5.70
C ALA A 187 -1.09 -15.28 6.43
N LYS A 188 -0.75 -15.24 7.72
CA LYS A 188 -0.75 -13.99 8.50
C LYS A 188 0.29 -13.00 7.98
N ALA A 189 1.49 -13.46 7.65
CA ALA A 189 2.54 -12.61 7.10
C ALA A 189 2.11 -12.01 5.74
N LEU A 190 1.56 -12.84 4.85
CA LEU A 190 1.06 -12.39 3.56
C LEU A 190 -0.14 -11.44 3.68
N ALA A 191 -1.09 -11.70 4.58
CA ALA A 191 -2.22 -10.80 4.83
C ALA A 191 -1.81 -9.45 5.44
N ALA A 192 -0.66 -9.39 6.12
CA ALA A 192 -0.12 -8.14 6.65
C ALA A 192 0.67 -7.33 5.61
N ASP A 193 0.99 -7.92 4.45
CA ASP A 193 1.84 -7.29 3.45
C ASP A 193 1.23 -5.98 2.89
N SER A 194 2.02 -4.91 2.88
CA SER A 194 1.55 -3.59 2.46
C SER A 194 1.17 -3.52 0.98
N ASN A 195 1.67 -4.42 0.13
CA ASN A 195 1.28 -4.49 -1.27
C ASN A 195 -0.15 -5.05 -1.46
N LEU A 196 -0.70 -5.72 -0.44
CA LEU A 196 -2.06 -6.28 -0.45
C LEU A 196 -3.06 -5.47 0.37
N ASN A 197 -2.58 -4.41 1.04
CA ASN A 197 -3.35 -3.63 1.98
C ASN A 197 -3.51 -2.19 1.46
N GLY A 198 -4.68 -1.60 1.71
CA GLY A 198 -4.98 -0.27 1.20
C GLY A 198 -6.31 0.25 1.71
N TYR A 199 -6.92 1.17 0.98
CA TYR A 199 -8.25 1.68 1.32
C TYR A 199 -9.31 0.94 0.52
N ALA A 200 -10.54 0.87 1.04
CA ALA A 200 -11.65 0.31 0.26
C ALA A 200 -11.79 1.09 -1.07
N GLY A 201 -11.92 0.37 -2.18
CA GLY A 201 -11.91 0.93 -3.53
C GLY A 201 -10.53 1.02 -4.19
N ASN A 202 -9.43 0.87 -3.43
CA ASN A 202 -8.10 0.74 -4.03
C ASN A 202 -8.01 -0.54 -4.85
N THR A 203 -7.21 -0.49 -5.91
CA THR A 203 -6.89 -1.66 -6.73
C THR A 203 -5.57 -2.28 -6.30
N VAL A 204 -5.54 -3.60 -6.15
CA VAL A 204 -4.33 -4.42 -6.08
C VAL A 204 -4.16 -5.10 -7.44
N SER A 205 -2.98 -4.94 -8.04
CA SER A 205 -2.65 -5.58 -9.31
C SER A 205 -1.98 -6.94 -9.11
N VAL A 206 -1.97 -7.78 -10.14
CA VAL A 206 -1.16 -9.01 -10.17
C VAL A 206 0.32 -8.73 -9.92
N THR A 207 0.84 -7.58 -10.35
CA THR A 207 2.22 -7.17 -10.06
C THR A 207 2.43 -6.95 -8.58
N SER A 208 1.57 -6.14 -7.93
CA SER A 208 1.62 -5.90 -6.49
C SER A 208 1.49 -7.20 -5.69
N PHE A 209 0.62 -8.11 -6.14
CA PHE A 209 0.44 -9.40 -5.48
C PHE A 209 1.66 -10.32 -5.62
N ASN A 210 2.25 -10.40 -6.81
CA ASN A 210 3.49 -11.14 -7.01
C ASN A 210 4.67 -10.52 -6.25
N THR A 211 4.70 -9.20 -6.05
CA THR A 211 5.64 -8.55 -5.14
C THR A 211 5.42 -9.00 -3.70
N ALA A 212 4.18 -9.01 -3.20
CA ALA A 212 3.87 -9.52 -1.87
C ALA A 212 4.33 -10.98 -1.67
N LEU A 213 4.08 -11.84 -2.65
CA LEU A 213 4.56 -13.23 -2.61
C LEU A 213 6.09 -13.30 -2.49
N LYS A 214 6.83 -12.47 -3.23
CA LYS A 214 8.29 -12.42 -3.17
C LYS A 214 8.81 -11.83 -1.86
N ASP A 215 8.20 -10.75 -1.39
CA ASP A 215 8.55 -10.06 -0.14
C ASP A 215 8.38 -11.01 1.06
N GLN A 216 7.38 -11.90 0.99
CA GLN A 216 7.14 -12.96 1.99
C GLN A 216 7.85 -14.29 1.66
N HIS A 217 8.62 -14.37 0.58
CA HIS A 217 9.33 -15.58 0.12
C HIS A 217 8.42 -16.79 -0.18
N LEU A 218 7.19 -16.52 -0.61
CA LEU A 218 6.14 -17.50 -0.89
C LEU A 218 5.93 -17.75 -2.39
N ASP A 219 6.70 -17.13 -3.28
CA ASP A 219 6.64 -17.36 -4.73
C ASP A 219 7.15 -18.77 -5.12
N THR A 220 8.09 -19.30 -4.36
CA THR A 220 8.54 -20.70 -4.40
C THR A 220 8.53 -21.25 -2.98
N ILE A 221 7.95 -22.44 -2.80
CA ILE A 221 8.00 -23.15 -1.52
C ILE A 221 8.43 -24.60 -1.72
N TYR A 222 9.00 -25.18 -0.65
CA TYR A 222 9.39 -26.57 -0.57
C TYR A 222 8.61 -27.25 0.55
N TYR A 223 8.09 -28.43 0.30
CA TYR A 223 7.56 -29.27 1.37
C TYR A 223 7.95 -30.72 1.12
N ALA A 224 7.79 -31.55 2.13
CA ALA A 224 8.16 -32.95 2.04
C ALA A 224 7.04 -33.86 2.53
N ALA A 225 7.05 -35.10 2.07
CA ALA A 225 6.13 -36.15 2.50
C ALA A 225 6.88 -37.47 2.71
N LYS A 226 6.38 -38.30 3.64
CA LYS A 226 6.94 -39.64 3.89
C LYS A 226 6.67 -40.55 2.69
N ASN A 227 7.57 -41.50 2.44
CA ASN A 227 7.29 -42.58 1.49
C ASN A 227 6.42 -43.67 2.16
N ASP A 228 5.22 -43.31 2.59
CA ASP A 228 4.27 -44.17 3.29
C ASP A 228 2.97 -44.42 2.50
N GLY A 229 2.85 -43.82 1.31
CA GLY A 229 1.74 -44.08 0.39
C GLY A 229 1.78 -45.50 -0.16
N PHE A 230 0.67 -46.22 -0.08
CA PHE A 230 0.48 -47.55 -0.68
C PHE A 230 -0.29 -47.43 -2.00
N LEU A 231 0.21 -48.03 -3.09
CA LEU A 231 -0.45 -48.13 -4.40
C LEU A 231 -1.12 -46.82 -4.90
N GLY A 232 -0.38 -45.71 -4.90
CA GLY A 232 -0.88 -44.42 -5.42
C GLY A 232 -1.70 -43.58 -4.45
N ALA A 233 -1.81 -44.00 -3.17
CA ALA A 233 -2.39 -43.17 -2.11
C ALA A 233 -1.53 -41.92 -1.81
N ALA A 234 -2.20 -40.88 -1.27
CA ALA A 234 -1.53 -39.66 -0.83
C ALA A 234 -0.50 -39.96 0.26
N LYS A 235 0.72 -39.45 0.06
CA LYS A 235 1.84 -39.54 1.01
C LYS A 235 1.59 -38.59 2.19
N THR A 236 1.97 -38.97 3.41
CA THR A 236 1.78 -38.10 4.58
C THR A 236 2.76 -36.93 4.53
N HIS A 237 2.26 -35.69 4.48
CA HIS A 237 3.09 -34.48 4.55
C HIS A 237 3.83 -34.42 5.89
N LEU A 238 5.10 -34.01 5.85
CA LEU A 238 5.87 -33.77 7.07
C LEU A 238 5.26 -32.58 7.82
N ALA A 239 5.04 -32.77 9.12
CA ALA A 239 4.53 -31.75 10.03
C ALA A 239 5.68 -31.14 10.83
N ALA A 240 5.38 -30.08 11.60
CA ALA A 240 6.36 -29.42 12.47
C ALA A 240 7.13 -30.42 13.37
N SER A 241 6.50 -31.48 13.87
CA SER A 241 7.15 -32.49 14.72
C SER A 241 8.19 -33.35 14.00
N ASP A 242 8.11 -33.47 12.68
CA ASP A 242 9.13 -34.15 11.87
C ASP A 242 10.36 -33.24 11.66
N PHE A 243 10.20 -31.93 11.92
CA PHE A 243 11.24 -30.91 11.86
C PHE A 243 11.62 -30.45 13.29
N GLY A 244 12.63 -31.07 13.88
CA GLY A 244 13.06 -30.78 15.25
C GLY A 244 14.51 -31.13 15.49
N GLY A 245 15.34 -30.96 14.46
CA GLY A 245 16.75 -31.34 14.48
C GLY A 245 17.62 -30.39 15.29
N SER A 246 18.90 -30.76 15.44
CA SER A 246 19.93 -29.97 16.11
C SER A 246 20.44 -28.84 15.21
N THR A 247 21.54 -28.18 15.60
CA THR A 247 22.29 -27.27 14.71
C THR A 247 22.71 -27.92 13.39
N ASP A 248 22.76 -29.25 13.33
CA ASP A 248 23.37 -29.99 12.21
C ASP A 248 22.32 -30.65 11.30
N SER A 249 21.02 -30.49 11.58
CA SER A 249 19.94 -31.08 10.78
C SER A 249 18.62 -30.34 10.97
N ILE A 250 17.83 -30.24 9.91
CA ILE A 250 16.44 -29.76 10.02
C ILE A 250 15.46 -30.81 10.55
N PHE A 251 15.82 -32.10 10.52
CA PHE A 251 14.91 -33.20 10.82
C PHE A 251 15.01 -33.66 12.27
N ALA A 252 13.87 -34.04 12.85
CA ALA A 252 13.87 -34.69 14.15
C ALA A 252 14.65 -36.03 14.10
N PRO A 253 15.35 -36.45 15.16
CA PRO A 253 16.17 -37.67 15.17
C PRO A 253 15.44 -38.94 14.71
N ALA A 254 14.13 -39.05 14.99
CA ALA A 254 13.29 -40.17 14.59
C ALA A 254 13.13 -40.33 13.06
N MET A 255 13.47 -39.29 12.29
CA MET A 255 13.41 -39.32 10.82
C MET A 255 14.64 -39.99 10.18
N ALA A 256 15.68 -40.32 10.96
CA ALA A 256 16.91 -40.91 10.44
C ALA A 256 16.63 -42.23 9.71
N GLY A 257 17.21 -42.39 8.51
CA GLY A 257 17.00 -43.55 7.63
C GLY A 257 15.66 -43.58 6.90
N THR A 258 14.74 -42.64 7.16
CA THR A 258 13.45 -42.59 6.47
C THR A 258 13.62 -42.10 5.03
N THR A 259 12.91 -42.72 4.09
CA THR A 259 12.79 -42.18 2.72
C THR A 259 11.64 -41.18 2.64
N ILE A 260 11.92 -40.00 2.12
CA ILE A 260 10.97 -38.91 1.90
C ILE A 260 10.93 -38.51 0.43
N TYR A 261 9.88 -37.80 0.07
CA TYR A 261 9.77 -37.07 -1.18
C TYR A 261 9.76 -35.59 -0.90
N ILE A 262 10.48 -34.82 -1.69
CA ILE A 262 10.58 -33.38 -1.57
C ILE A 262 10.02 -32.77 -2.83
N TYR A 263 9.13 -31.81 -2.63
CA TYR A 263 8.42 -31.11 -3.68
C TYR A 263 8.90 -29.68 -3.72
N LYS A 264 9.26 -29.20 -4.91
CA LYS A 264 9.42 -27.78 -5.21
C LYS A 264 8.18 -27.33 -5.96
N ILE A 265 7.47 -26.35 -5.42
CA ILE A 265 6.26 -25.84 -6.06
C ILE A 265 6.35 -24.31 -6.16
N THR A 266 5.82 -23.77 -7.25
CA THR A 266 5.92 -22.34 -7.57
C THR A 266 4.55 -21.77 -7.88
N ILE A 267 4.40 -20.47 -7.66
CA ILE A 267 3.19 -19.75 -7.99
C ILE A 267 3.54 -18.41 -8.64
N THR A 268 2.69 -17.98 -9.58
CA THR A 268 2.72 -16.62 -10.12
C THR A 268 1.28 -16.24 -10.43
N ALA A 269 0.79 -15.20 -9.76
CA ALA A 269 -0.55 -14.67 -10.00
C ALA A 269 -0.67 -14.13 -11.43
N LYS A 270 -1.78 -14.46 -12.10
CA LYS A 270 -2.09 -14.07 -13.48
C LYS A 270 -3.49 -13.48 -13.57
N ALA A 271 -3.73 -12.67 -14.60
CA ALA A 271 -5.05 -12.12 -14.88
C ALA A 271 -6.01 -13.23 -15.33
N ASN A 272 -7.24 -13.22 -14.82
CA ASN A 272 -8.32 -14.15 -15.21
C ASN A 272 -7.90 -15.64 -15.18
N ASP A 273 -7.17 -16.03 -14.12
CA ASP A 273 -6.64 -17.36 -13.91
C ASP A 273 -6.85 -17.79 -12.46
N ASN A 274 -7.03 -19.09 -12.21
CA ASN A 274 -7.37 -19.62 -10.89
C ASN A 274 -6.16 -20.03 -10.04
N THR A 275 -4.93 -19.68 -10.44
CA THR A 275 -3.74 -19.83 -9.57
C THR A 275 -3.89 -19.05 -8.26
N VAL A 276 -4.52 -17.88 -8.32
CA VAL A 276 -4.93 -17.11 -7.14
C VAL A 276 -6.44 -16.87 -7.25
N ALA A 277 -7.19 -17.48 -6.35
CA ALA A 277 -8.65 -17.58 -6.45
C ALA A 277 -9.35 -17.25 -5.13
N LEU A 278 -10.63 -16.94 -5.20
CA LEU A 278 -11.48 -16.85 -4.00
C LEU A 278 -11.63 -18.25 -3.38
N ASP A 279 -11.41 -18.36 -2.08
CA ASP A 279 -11.61 -19.60 -1.32
C ASP A 279 -13.04 -19.66 -0.75
N ASN A 280 -13.87 -20.47 -1.39
CA ASN A 280 -15.24 -20.76 -0.98
C ASN A 280 -15.35 -22.15 -0.33
N GLY A 281 -14.58 -22.39 0.72
CA GLY A 281 -14.58 -23.68 1.42
C GLY A 281 -13.83 -24.74 0.63
N GLN A 282 -12.61 -24.40 0.20
CA GLN A 282 -11.73 -25.18 -0.67
C GLN A 282 -12.18 -25.32 -2.13
N ASN A 283 -13.31 -24.71 -2.51
CA ASN A 283 -13.59 -24.43 -3.92
C ASN A 283 -12.87 -23.14 -4.30
N ILE A 284 -11.86 -23.28 -5.15
CA ILE A 284 -10.90 -22.24 -5.54
C ILE A 284 -10.88 -22.05 -7.06
N ASP A 285 -12.04 -22.10 -7.69
CA ASP A 285 -12.15 -22.01 -9.16
C ASP A 285 -12.46 -20.60 -9.68
N THR A 286 -12.83 -19.67 -8.79
CA THR A 286 -13.13 -18.28 -9.18
C THR A 286 -11.87 -17.43 -9.10
N PRO A 287 -11.30 -16.95 -10.22
CA PRO A 287 -10.13 -16.08 -10.21
C PRO A 287 -10.32 -14.86 -9.29
N LEU A 288 -9.28 -14.53 -8.52
CA LEU A 288 -9.29 -13.31 -7.71
C LEU A 288 -9.16 -12.06 -8.58
N PHE A 289 -8.32 -12.14 -9.63
CA PHE A 289 -8.02 -11.03 -10.52
C PHE A 289 -8.89 -11.04 -11.77
N ASP A 290 -9.37 -9.87 -12.15
CA ASP A 290 -10.10 -9.67 -13.39
C ASP A 290 -9.20 -9.88 -14.64
N LYS A 291 -9.79 -9.76 -15.82
CA LYS A 291 -9.09 -9.84 -17.12
C LYS A 291 -7.98 -8.80 -17.31
N ASN A 292 -7.98 -7.73 -16.52
CA ASN A 292 -6.95 -6.68 -16.55
C ASN A 292 -5.87 -6.92 -15.49
N GLY A 293 -5.96 -8.00 -14.72
CA GLY A 293 -5.01 -8.33 -13.66
C GLY A 293 -5.22 -7.50 -12.39
N ASN A 294 -6.45 -7.10 -12.10
CA ASN A 294 -6.78 -6.22 -10.98
C ASN A 294 -7.84 -6.83 -10.07
N VAL A 295 -7.76 -6.50 -8.77
CA VAL A 295 -8.81 -6.75 -7.79
C VAL A 295 -9.00 -5.51 -6.92
N THR A 296 -10.25 -5.20 -6.58
CA THR A 296 -10.57 -4.05 -5.73
C THR A 296 -10.66 -4.49 -4.27
N ILE A 297 -10.01 -3.74 -3.37
CA ILE A 297 -10.15 -3.94 -1.93
C ILE A 297 -11.58 -3.56 -1.52
N GLY A 298 -12.32 -4.55 -1.00
CA GLY A 298 -13.67 -4.36 -0.50
C GLY A 298 -13.72 -3.74 0.89
N THR A 299 -14.94 -3.49 1.38
CA THR A 299 -15.18 -3.13 2.79
C THR A 299 -14.94 -4.31 3.74
N THR A 300 -15.13 -5.53 3.23
CA THR A 300 -14.86 -6.80 3.91
C THR A 300 -13.77 -7.56 3.15
N PRO A 301 -12.70 -8.03 3.83
CA PRO A 301 -11.66 -8.85 3.20
C PRO A 301 -12.19 -10.22 2.76
N VAL A 302 -11.61 -10.78 1.70
CA VAL A 302 -12.01 -12.10 1.16
C VAL A 302 -11.10 -13.22 1.69
N LYS A 303 -11.46 -14.49 1.49
CA LYS A 303 -10.53 -15.62 1.67
C LYS A 303 -9.91 -15.95 0.33
N VAL A 304 -8.61 -16.25 0.32
CA VAL A 304 -7.85 -16.46 -0.92
C VAL A 304 -7.15 -17.82 -0.93
N GLY A 305 -7.32 -18.58 -1.99
CA GLY A 305 -6.59 -19.81 -2.28
C GLY A 305 -5.42 -19.57 -3.22
N LEU A 306 -4.28 -20.18 -2.92
CA LEU A 306 -3.06 -20.16 -3.71
C LEU A 306 -2.78 -21.57 -4.25
N LYS A 307 -2.94 -21.75 -5.56
CA LYS A 307 -2.65 -23.02 -6.26
C LYS A 307 -1.24 -22.97 -6.84
N TYR A 308 -0.33 -23.68 -6.19
CA TYR A 308 1.04 -23.82 -6.64
C TYR A 308 1.15 -24.97 -7.64
N THR A 309 1.92 -24.78 -8.69
CA THR A 309 2.23 -25.86 -9.63
C THR A 309 3.57 -26.46 -9.28
N GLN A 310 3.67 -27.78 -9.36
CA GLN A 310 4.94 -28.48 -9.17
C GLN A 310 5.95 -28.09 -10.24
N ASP A 311 7.16 -27.77 -9.82
CA ASP A 311 8.28 -27.43 -10.70
C ASP A 311 9.17 -28.66 -10.89
N GLY A 312 8.94 -29.42 -11.96
CA GLY A 312 9.64 -30.67 -12.25
C GLY A 312 9.11 -31.87 -11.46
N ASP A 313 9.90 -32.94 -11.39
CA ASP A 313 9.54 -34.18 -10.67
C ASP A 313 9.84 -34.07 -9.16
N ASP A 314 9.13 -34.85 -8.34
CA ASP A 314 9.41 -34.92 -6.92
C ASP A 314 10.74 -35.62 -6.64
N LYS A 315 11.52 -35.08 -5.70
CA LYS A 315 12.83 -35.64 -5.37
C LYS A 315 12.69 -36.67 -4.26
N LYS A 316 12.91 -37.95 -4.59
CA LYS A 316 12.97 -39.04 -3.61
C LYS A 316 14.35 -39.10 -2.95
N VAL A 317 14.42 -39.01 -1.63
CA VAL A 317 15.66 -39.02 -0.86
C VAL A 317 15.53 -39.93 0.37
N THR A 318 16.54 -40.76 0.62
CA THR A 318 16.69 -41.44 1.92
C THR A 318 17.53 -40.57 2.84
N LEU A 319 17.04 -40.30 4.05
CA LEU A 319 17.71 -39.50 5.06
C LEU A 319 18.82 -40.31 5.75
N ASP A 320 19.82 -40.71 4.97
CA ASP A 320 21.07 -41.34 5.44
C ASP A 320 21.98 -40.35 6.17
N SER A 321 23.17 -40.77 6.61
CA SER A 321 24.11 -39.92 7.36
C SER A 321 24.53 -38.63 6.63
N THR A 322 24.38 -38.57 5.31
CA THR A 322 24.74 -37.42 4.48
C THR A 322 23.53 -36.50 4.30
N ASN A 323 22.40 -37.05 3.85
CA ASN A 323 21.18 -36.28 3.58
C ASN A 323 20.50 -35.80 4.86
N PHE A 324 20.63 -36.55 5.96
CA PHE A 324 20.10 -36.14 7.26
C PHE A 324 20.74 -34.84 7.76
N LYS A 325 21.93 -34.47 7.31
CA LYS A 325 22.63 -33.23 7.71
C LYS A 325 22.21 -31.97 6.97
N ALA A 326 21.24 -32.08 6.05
CA ALA A 326 20.79 -30.93 5.28
C ALA A 326 20.19 -29.84 6.18
N GLN A 327 20.41 -28.60 5.79
CA GLN A 327 20.00 -27.38 6.49
C GLN A 327 18.71 -26.79 5.92
N SER A 328 18.24 -27.31 4.79
CA SER A 328 16.98 -26.93 4.17
C SER A 328 16.42 -28.02 3.26
N LEU A 329 15.11 -27.98 2.99
CA LEU A 329 14.48 -28.83 1.98
C LEU A 329 14.94 -28.43 0.57
N ALA A 330 15.19 -27.14 0.34
CA ALA A 330 15.76 -26.65 -0.91
C ALA A 330 17.14 -27.25 -1.20
N GLU A 331 18.00 -27.40 -0.19
CA GLU A 331 19.31 -28.05 -0.31
C GLU A 331 19.15 -29.50 -0.77
N LEU A 332 18.26 -30.26 -0.13
CA LEU A 332 18.02 -31.66 -0.47
C LEU A 332 17.39 -31.85 -1.85
N TYR A 333 16.51 -30.94 -2.27
CA TYR A 333 15.90 -31.01 -3.59
C TYR A 333 16.94 -30.90 -4.71
N ASN A 334 17.96 -30.06 -4.51
CA ASN A 334 18.97 -29.74 -5.52
C ASN A 334 20.19 -30.68 -5.51
N LYS A 335 20.27 -31.65 -4.61
CA LYS A 335 21.30 -32.71 -4.59
C LYS A 335 20.97 -33.81 -5.59
#